data_AF-A0A914UFU3-F1
#
_entry.id   AF-A0A914UFU3-F1
#
_cell.length_a   1.000
_cell.length_b   1.000
_cell.length_c   1.000
_cell.angle_alpha   90.00
_cell.angle_beta   90.00
_cell.angle_gamma   90.00
#
_symmetry.space_group_name_H-M   'P 1'
#
loop_
_entity.id
_entity.type
_entity.pdbx_description
1 polymer ?
#
loop_
_entity_poly.entity_id
_entity_poly.type
_entity_poly.pdbx_seq_one_letter_code
_entity_poly.pdbx_strand_id
1 'polypeptide(L)'
;MSSPSDSEIRETIRNTWFKQSAKGPAHFRWIFPIYLAFLTNVTESYDNLAQKTAQTISYSTKNYDFQFLLKADSDSFVRVGSILKSLRDIANPRLYWEFLDGRSKPFRFGKWKEIDWMLCVRYLPSLHYLKYYISENVLLGVWLEGTNAKYVHDPRFDKYQSRGCNNEYLVKHKKSPQQMKALFANMQQTGKLCFIEFQAPPSYIYDFSVLPSQCCTRRNNSVIP
;
A
#
# COMPACT_ATOMS: atom_id res chain seq x y z
N MET A 1 -5.74 5.05 -3.34
CA MET A 1 -6.92 5.91 -3.17
C MET A 1 -6.68 7.24 -3.86
N SER A 2 -7.72 7.93 -4.37
CA SER A 2 -7.62 9.22 -5.08
C SER A 2 -8.82 10.12 -4.76
N SER A 3 -8.68 11.44 -4.76
CA SER A 3 -9.78 12.41 -4.51
C SER A 3 -10.37 12.99 -5.81
N PRO A 4 -11.52 13.69 -5.83
CA PRO A 4 -12.01 14.39 -7.02
C PRO A 4 -10.96 15.34 -7.62
N SER A 5 -10.23 16.07 -6.78
CA SER A 5 -9.21 17.05 -7.17
C SER A 5 -7.94 16.42 -7.78
N ASP A 6 -7.74 15.12 -7.64
CA ASP A 6 -6.58 14.38 -8.15
C ASP A 6 -6.63 14.13 -9.68
N SER A 7 -7.21 15.02 -10.48
CA SER A 7 -7.32 14.82 -11.94
C SER A 7 -5.95 14.66 -12.62
N GLU A 8 -5.02 15.58 -12.36
CA GLU A 8 -3.68 15.58 -12.93
C GLU A 8 -2.87 14.33 -12.54
N ILE A 9 -2.97 13.92 -11.29
CA ILE A 9 -2.21 12.77 -10.79
C ILE A 9 -2.78 11.46 -11.34
N ARG A 10 -4.10 11.33 -11.49
CA ARG A 10 -4.72 10.19 -12.19
C ARG A 10 -4.28 10.11 -13.64
N GLU A 11 -4.27 11.23 -14.35
CA GLU A 11 -3.76 11.28 -15.73
C GLU A 11 -2.30 10.87 -15.79
N THR A 12 -1.48 11.35 -14.85
CA THR A 12 -0.07 10.97 -14.76
C THR A 12 0.11 9.47 -14.52
N ILE A 13 -0.68 8.86 -13.63
CA ILE A 13 -0.66 7.41 -13.39
C ILE A 13 -0.99 6.65 -14.68
N ARG A 14 -2.06 7.03 -15.38
CA ARG A 14 -2.47 6.42 -16.66
C ARG A 14 -1.34 6.51 -17.69
N ASN A 15 -0.67 7.66 -17.74
CA ASN A 15 0.37 7.93 -18.72
C ASN A 15 1.77 7.41 -18.36
N THR A 16 1.95 6.89 -17.14
CA THR A 16 3.23 6.36 -16.64
C THR A 16 3.11 4.88 -16.32
N TRP A 17 2.98 4.50 -15.05
CA TRP A 17 3.13 3.13 -14.62
C TRP A 17 1.97 2.22 -14.99
N PHE A 18 0.77 2.74 -15.30
CA PHE A 18 -0.26 1.93 -15.96
C PHE A 18 0.16 1.47 -17.36
N LYS A 19 0.99 2.23 -18.10
CA LYS A 19 1.50 1.73 -19.39
C LYS A 19 2.38 0.49 -19.25
N GLN A 20 2.95 0.24 -18.07
CA GLN A 20 3.70 -0.99 -17.81
C GLN A 20 2.78 -2.23 -17.79
N SER A 21 1.49 -2.06 -17.48
CA SER A 21 0.53 -3.16 -17.35
C SER A 21 0.17 -3.80 -18.70
N ALA A 22 0.38 -3.07 -19.80
CA ALA A 22 0.19 -3.60 -21.16
C ALA A 22 1.31 -4.56 -21.58
N LYS A 23 2.37 -4.74 -20.77
CA LYS A 23 3.49 -5.63 -21.08
C LYS A 23 3.29 -6.98 -20.40
N GLY A 24 3.28 -8.05 -21.19
CA GLY A 24 3.23 -9.44 -20.71
C GLY A 24 1.83 -10.04 -20.69
N PRO A 25 1.68 -11.27 -20.18
CA PRO A 25 0.44 -12.05 -20.30
C PRO A 25 -0.60 -11.73 -19.22
N ALA A 26 -0.28 -10.89 -18.23
CA ALA A 26 -1.18 -10.59 -17.13
C ALA A 26 -2.24 -9.57 -17.55
N HIS A 27 -3.49 -9.83 -17.21
CA HIS A 27 -4.61 -8.91 -17.45
C HIS A 27 -4.80 -7.97 -16.26
N PHE A 28 -4.84 -6.67 -16.53
CA PHE A 28 -5.00 -5.65 -15.49
C PHE A 28 -6.33 -4.92 -15.65
N ARG A 29 -7.04 -4.81 -14.52
CA ARG A 29 -8.16 -3.88 -14.35
C ARG A 29 -7.77 -2.87 -13.27
N TRP A 30 -8.18 -1.63 -13.45
CA TRP A 30 -7.90 -0.55 -12.51
C TRP A 30 -9.14 0.27 -12.24
N ILE A 31 -9.24 0.77 -11.02
CA ILE A 31 -10.32 1.65 -10.58
C ILE A 31 -9.64 2.78 -9.81
N PHE A 32 -10.04 4.01 -10.11
CA PHE A 32 -9.77 5.14 -9.22
C PHE A 32 -11.01 5.34 -8.36
N PRO A 33 -11.02 4.87 -7.10
CA PRO A 33 -12.15 5.12 -6.23
C PRO A 33 -12.17 6.61 -5.92
N ILE A 34 -13.15 7.29 -6.48
CA ILE A 34 -13.47 8.69 -6.21
C ILE A 34 -14.84 8.64 -5.55
N TYR A 35 -15.00 9.25 -4.38
CA TYR A 35 -16.24 9.12 -3.60
C TYR A 35 -17.50 9.53 -4.37
N LEU A 36 -17.36 10.47 -5.31
CA LEU A 36 -18.45 10.94 -6.18
C LEU A 36 -19.13 9.83 -6.99
N ALA A 37 -18.46 8.68 -7.22
CA ALA A 37 -18.99 7.59 -8.05
C ALA A 37 -19.65 6.46 -7.25
N PHE A 38 -19.48 6.39 -5.92
CA PHE A 38 -19.92 5.23 -5.12
C PHE A 38 -20.98 5.55 -4.07
N LEU A 39 -21.09 6.80 -3.60
CA LEU A 39 -22.14 7.25 -2.68
C LEU A 39 -22.42 8.74 -2.92
N THR A 40 -23.64 9.09 -3.32
CA THR A 40 -24.09 10.48 -3.38
C THR A 40 -24.23 11.01 -1.95
N ASN A 41 -23.55 12.13 -1.63
CA ASN A 41 -23.61 12.90 -0.36
C ASN A 41 -22.59 12.61 0.76
N VAL A 42 -21.42 12.02 0.47
CA VAL A 42 -20.33 11.93 1.46
C VAL A 42 -19.21 12.91 1.12
N THR A 43 -18.92 13.84 2.02
CA THR A 43 -17.77 14.75 1.92
C THR A 43 -16.47 13.94 2.04
N GLU A 44 -15.53 14.15 1.12
CA GLU A 44 -14.22 13.51 1.23
C GLU A 44 -13.44 14.05 2.44
N SER A 45 -13.22 13.15 3.40
CA SER A 45 -12.39 13.38 4.58
C SER A 45 -11.48 12.18 4.78
N TYR A 46 -10.37 12.39 5.49
CA TYR A 46 -9.56 11.29 6.01
C TYR A 46 -10.39 10.35 6.89
N ASP A 47 -11.36 10.89 7.63
CA ASP A 47 -12.21 10.13 8.55
C ASP A 47 -13.01 9.03 7.84
N ASN A 48 -13.30 9.24 6.55
CA ASN A 48 -14.04 8.30 5.72
C ASN A 48 -13.11 7.35 4.94
N LEU A 49 -11.79 7.56 4.95
CA LEU A 49 -10.86 6.81 4.08
C LEU A 49 -10.97 5.29 4.27
N ALA A 50 -11.08 4.81 5.51
CA ALA A 50 -11.27 3.40 5.80
C ALA A 50 -12.57 2.83 5.18
N GLN A 51 -13.67 3.58 5.26
CA GLN A 51 -14.93 3.20 4.64
C GLN A 51 -14.80 3.15 3.11
N LYS A 52 -14.09 4.11 2.51
CA LYS A 52 -13.78 4.13 1.07
C LYS A 52 -13.09 2.85 0.65
N THR A 53 -12.09 2.45 1.42
CA THR A 53 -11.26 1.28 1.15
C THR A 53 -12.08 0.00 1.26
N ALA A 54 -12.85 -0.17 2.34
CA ALA A 54 -13.75 -1.30 2.52
C ALA A 54 -14.79 -1.40 1.38
N GLN A 55 -15.43 -0.29 1.02
CA GLN A 55 -16.42 -0.24 -0.06
C GLN A 55 -15.80 -0.54 -1.42
N THR A 56 -14.60 -0.03 -1.68
CA THR A 56 -13.88 -0.30 -2.93
C THR A 56 -13.53 -1.78 -3.05
N ILE A 57 -13.08 -2.42 -1.96
CA ILE A 57 -12.80 -3.86 -1.93
C ILE A 57 -14.09 -4.66 -2.12
N SER A 58 -15.19 -4.29 -1.43
CA SER A 58 -16.49 -4.95 -1.58
C SER A 58 -17.05 -4.82 -3.01
N TYR A 59 -16.96 -3.63 -3.61
CA TYR A 59 -17.35 -3.42 -5.00
C TYR A 59 -16.48 -4.27 -5.94
N SER A 60 -15.16 -4.29 -5.72
CA SER A 60 -14.24 -5.03 -6.59
C SER A 60 -14.52 -6.52 -6.56
N THR A 61 -14.71 -7.10 -5.37
CA THR A 61 -15.02 -8.53 -5.18
C THR A 61 -16.39 -8.95 -5.75
N LYS A 62 -17.35 -8.02 -5.84
CA LYS A 62 -18.67 -8.29 -6.43
C LYS A 62 -18.71 -8.17 -7.95
N ASN A 63 -17.82 -7.38 -8.55
CA ASN A 63 -17.90 -7.00 -9.97
C ASN A 63 -16.78 -7.57 -10.84
N TYR A 64 -15.72 -8.12 -10.23
CA TYR A 64 -14.55 -8.61 -10.96
C TYR A 64 -14.01 -9.89 -10.34
N ASP A 65 -13.65 -10.83 -11.20
CA ASP A 65 -12.80 -11.97 -10.82
C ASP A 65 -11.34 -11.58 -10.98
N PHE A 66 -10.57 -11.67 -9.89
CA PHE A 66 -9.14 -11.37 -9.88
C PHE A 66 -8.38 -12.28 -8.92
N GLN A 67 -7.11 -12.54 -9.24
CA GLN A 67 -6.22 -13.35 -8.38
C GLN A 67 -5.53 -12.51 -7.31
N PHE A 68 -5.23 -11.25 -7.62
CA PHE A 68 -4.53 -10.32 -6.73
C PHE A 68 -5.18 -8.95 -6.79
N LEU A 69 -5.21 -8.27 -5.64
CA LEU A 69 -5.63 -6.88 -5.51
C LEU A 69 -4.46 -6.05 -5.01
N LEU A 70 -4.13 -4.98 -5.74
CA LEU A 70 -3.14 -4.00 -5.31
C LEU A 70 -3.85 -2.70 -4.95
N LYS A 71 -3.78 -2.31 -3.68
CA LYS A 71 -4.13 -0.96 -3.23
C LYS A 71 -2.88 -0.09 -3.25
N ALA A 72 -2.95 1.06 -3.91
CA ALA A 72 -1.92 2.09 -3.89
C ALA A 72 -2.56 3.47 -3.81
N ASP A 73 -1.85 4.44 -3.23
CA ASP A 73 -2.29 5.83 -3.19
C ASP A 73 -1.98 6.58 -4.47
N SER A 74 -2.72 7.65 -4.76
CA SER A 74 -2.55 8.43 -5.98
C SER A 74 -1.14 9.02 -6.07
N ASP A 75 -0.47 9.27 -4.94
CA ASP A 75 0.91 9.73 -4.84
C ASP A 75 1.94 8.58 -4.75
N SER A 76 1.57 7.37 -5.18
CA SER A 76 2.47 6.21 -5.26
C SER A 76 2.89 5.93 -6.72
N PHE A 77 4.16 5.59 -6.90
CA PHE A 77 4.68 5.08 -8.17
C PHE A 77 4.96 3.59 -8.05
N VAL A 78 4.36 2.78 -8.92
CA VAL A 78 4.38 1.31 -8.83
C VAL A 78 5.17 0.72 -10.01
N ARG A 79 6.07 -0.23 -9.74
CA ARG A 79 6.75 -1.03 -10.76
C ARG A 79 6.02 -2.35 -10.99
N VAL A 80 4.97 -2.27 -11.81
CA VAL A 80 4.04 -3.37 -12.08
C VAL A 80 4.77 -4.65 -12.52
N GLY A 81 5.73 -4.54 -13.45
CA GLY A 81 6.51 -5.71 -13.90
C GLY A 81 7.34 -6.37 -12.79
N SER A 82 7.92 -5.56 -11.89
CA SER A 82 8.69 -6.06 -10.75
C SER A 82 7.81 -6.72 -9.69
N ILE A 83 6.60 -6.20 -9.49
CA ILE A 83 5.58 -6.83 -8.64
C ILE A 83 5.21 -8.20 -9.21
N LEU A 84 4.83 -8.27 -10.49
CA LEU A 84 4.47 -9.54 -11.14
C LEU A 84 5.60 -10.57 -11.08
N LYS A 85 6.85 -10.13 -11.28
CA LYS A 85 8.01 -11.01 -11.16
C LYS A 85 8.12 -11.59 -9.75
N SER A 86 8.03 -10.74 -8.73
CA SER A 86 8.15 -11.17 -7.33
C SER A 86 6.98 -12.05 -6.88
N LEU A 87 5.77 -11.82 -7.41
CA LEU A 87 4.60 -12.64 -7.11
C LEU A 87 4.79 -14.11 -7.49
N ARG A 88 5.65 -14.44 -8.47
CA ARG A 88 5.93 -15.84 -8.84
C ARG A 88 6.52 -16.65 -7.68
N ASP A 89 7.28 -16.00 -6.80
CA ASP A 89 8.00 -16.66 -5.72
C ASP A 89 7.17 -16.70 -4.42
N ILE A 90 6.30 -15.70 -4.21
CA ILE A 90 5.58 -15.52 -2.94
C ILE A 90 4.08 -15.83 -3.01
N ALA A 91 3.54 -16.07 -4.20
CA ALA A 91 2.11 -16.26 -4.45
C ALA A 91 1.48 -17.24 -3.45
N ASN A 92 0.37 -16.83 -2.87
CA ASN A 92 -0.43 -17.64 -1.98
C ASN A 92 -1.89 -17.15 -2.04
N PRO A 93 -2.89 -18.04 -1.96
CA PRO A 93 -4.30 -17.65 -1.97
C PRO A 93 -4.71 -16.68 -0.84
N ARG A 94 -3.90 -16.60 0.23
CA ARG A 94 -4.14 -15.74 1.40
C ARG A 94 -3.01 -14.72 1.60
N LEU A 95 -2.31 -14.34 0.52
CA LEU A 95 -1.17 -13.43 0.59
C LEU A 95 -1.59 -12.02 1.03
N TYR A 96 -0.91 -11.49 2.04
CA TYR A 96 -0.89 -10.06 2.37
C TYR A 96 0.54 -9.56 2.37
N TRP A 97 0.85 -8.61 1.48
CA TRP A 97 2.22 -8.25 1.12
C TRP A 97 2.42 -6.74 1.16
N GLU A 98 3.25 -6.29 2.11
CA GLU A 98 3.52 -4.87 2.31
C GLU A 98 4.79 -4.63 3.14
N PHE A 99 5.06 -3.36 3.46
CA PHE A 99 6.04 -2.98 4.47
C PHE A 99 5.43 -3.00 5.87
N LEU A 100 5.51 -4.16 6.55
CA LEU A 100 4.99 -4.33 7.91
C LEU A 100 5.83 -3.59 8.97
N ASP A 101 5.18 -2.91 9.92
CA ASP A 101 5.81 -2.36 11.13
C ASP A 101 4.99 -2.70 12.38
N GLY A 102 5.40 -3.77 13.07
CA GLY A 102 4.72 -4.32 14.25
C GLY A 102 4.79 -3.43 15.49
N ARG A 103 5.57 -2.34 15.44
CA ARG A 103 5.68 -1.36 16.52
C ARG A 103 4.70 -0.20 16.36
N SER A 104 4.05 -0.11 15.21
CA SER A 104 3.13 0.98 14.90
C SER A 104 1.99 1.01 15.91
N LYS A 105 1.72 2.21 16.42
CA LYS A 105 0.60 2.47 17.34
C LYS A 105 -0.32 3.49 16.71
N PRO A 106 -1.65 3.33 16.82
CA PRO A 106 -2.57 4.36 16.37
C PRO A 106 -2.29 5.68 17.07
N PHE A 107 -2.37 6.78 16.32
CA PHE A 107 -2.21 8.11 16.90
C PHE A 107 -3.35 8.39 17.87
N ARG A 108 -3.06 8.95 19.04
CA ARG A 108 -4.08 9.35 20.01
C ARG A 108 -4.48 10.83 19.89
N PHE A 109 -3.68 11.62 19.19
CA PHE A 109 -3.83 13.07 19.06
C PHE A 109 -3.54 13.53 17.62
N GLY A 110 -3.96 14.76 17.30
CA GLY A 110 -3.76 15.38 15.98
C GLY A 110 -4.78 14.95 14.93
N LYS A 111 -4.53 15.35 13.68
CA LYS A 111 -5.42 15.12 12.52
C LYS A 111 -5.70 13.64 12.25
N TRP A 112 -4.78 12.75 12.62
CA TRP A 112 -4.82 11.33 12.28
C TRP A 112 -5.19 10.43 13.47
N LYS A 113 -5.84 11.00 14.50
CA LYS A 113 -6.12 10.32 15.76
C LYS A 113 -7.19 9.23 15.61
N GLU A 114 -6.99 8.12 16.29
CA GLU A 114 -7.95 7.04 16.47
C GLU A 114 -8.48 7.09 17.91
N ILE A 115 -9.47 7.95 18.14
CA ILE A 115 -10.00 8.24 19.49
C ILE A 115 -10.57 7.00 20.16
N ASP A 116 -11.30 6.17 19.41
CA ASP A 116 -11.95 4.97 19.93
C ASP A 116 -11.11 3.70 19.71
N TRP A 117 -9.78 3.85 19.69
CA TRP A 117 -8.88 2.71 19.62
C TRP A 117 -8.95 1.88 20.91
N MET A 118 -9.62 0.73 20.78
CA MET A 118 -9.68 -0.36 21.73
C MET A 118 -9.54 -1.66 20.94
N LEU A 119 -8.42 -2.36 21.14
CA LEU A 119 -8.18 -3.69 20.58
C LEU A 119 -7.87 -4.63 21.74
N CYS A 120 -8.84 -5.45 22.14
CA CYS A 120 -8.62 -6.50 23.12
C CYS A 120 -8.47 -7.83 22.39
N VAL A 121 -7.23 -8.30 22.25
CA VAL A 121 -6.87 -9.51 21.48
C VAL A 121 -7.64 -10.75 21.94
N ARG A 122 -8.04 -10.80 23.22
CA ARG A 122 -8.80 -11.92 23.80
C ARG A 122 -10.24 -12.02 23.31
N TYR A 123 -10.80 -10.93 22.79
CA TYR A 123 -12.19 -10.81 22.38
C TYR A 123 -12.28 -10.23 20.98
N LEU A 124 -11.36 -10.58 20.07
CA LEU A 124 -11.54 -10.27 18.67
C LEU A 124 -12.93 -10.76 18.26
N PRO A 125 -13.85 -9.85 17.88
CA PRO A 125 -15.20 -10.27 17.55
C PRO A 125 -15.13 -11.26 16.40
N SER A 126 -16.02 -12.25 16.38
CA SER A 126 -16.26 -13.05 15.17
C SER A 126 -16.40 -12.10 13.98
N LEU A 127 -15.91 -12.48 12.79
CA LEU A 127 -15.88 -11.66 11.56
C LEU A 127 -17.20 -10.90 11.25
N HIS A 128 -18.34 -11.32 11.80
CA HIS A 128 -19.62 -10.62 11.74
C HIS A 128 -19.71 -9.27 12.48
N TYR A 129 -18.81 -8.95 13.42
CA TYR A 129 -18.84 -7.69 14.21
C TYR A 129 -17.53 -6.89 14.07
N LEU A 130 -16.97 -6.85 12.87
CA LEU A 130 -15.76 -6.07 12.60
C LEU A 130 -16.06 -4.56 12.73
N LYS A 131 -15.41 -3.93 13.72
CA LYS A 131 -15.46 -2.49 13.94
C LYS A 131 -14.80 -1.75 12.77
N TYR A 132 -15.38 -0.61 12.39
CA TYR A 132 -14.73 0.35 11.51
C TYR A 132 -13.82 1.28 12.33
N TYR A 133 -12.57 1.40 11.88
CA TYR A 133 -11.58 2.37 12.37
C TYR A 133 -11.45 3.51 11.35
N ILE A 134 -10.98 4.67 11.79
CA ILE A 134 -10.77 5.84 10.92
C ILE A 134 -9.62 5.57 9.93
N SER A 135 -8.51 5.03 10.44
CA SER A 135 -7.36 4.71 9.60
C SER A 135 -7.60 3.43 8.79
N GLU A 136 -7.49 3.51 7.46
CA GLU A 136 -7.64 2.34 6.59
C GLU A 136 -6.61 1.23 6.88
N ASN A 137 -5.39 1.60 7.29
CA ASN A 137 -4.34 0.63 7.59
C ASN A 137 -4.62 -0.07 8.92
N VAL A 138 -5.16 0.66 9.91
CA VAL A 138 -5.61 0.08 11.17
C VAL A 138 -6.79 -0.86 10.93
N LEU A 139 -7.76 -0.44 10.12
CA LEU A 139 -8.90 -1.26 9.72
C LEU A 139 -8.45 -2.59 9.10
N LEU A 140 -7.64 -2.52 8.05
CA LEU A 140 -7.17 -3.72 7.33
C LEU A 140 -6.35 -4.63 8.24
N GLY A 141 -5.44 -4.07 9.05
CA GLY A 141 -4.65 -4.86 10.00
C GLY A 141 -5.55 -5.63 10.96
N VAL A 142 -6.49 -4.97 11.63
CA VAL A 142 -7.40 -5.64 12.59
C VAL A 142 -8.27 -6.70 11.91
N TRP A 143 -8.75 -6.44 10.69
CA TRP A 143 -9.58 -7.40 9.96
C TRP A 143 -8.77 -8.64 9.55
N LEU A 144 -7.49 -8.47 9.21
CA LEU A 144 -6.61 -9.57 8.80
C LEU A 144 -6.14 -10.42 9.98
N GLU A 145 -5.97 -9.84 11.18
CA GLU A 145 -5.61 -10.59 12.40
C GLU A 145 -6.62 -11.71 12.74
N GLY A 146 -7.89 -11.52 12.37
CA GLY A 146 -8.93 -12.54 12.53
C GLY A 146 -8.94 -13.63 11.45
N THR A 147 -7.94 -13.65 10.56
CA THR A 147 -7.88 -14.55 9.40
C THR A 147 -6.58 -15.36 9.38
N ASN A 148 -6.50 -16.36 8.49
CA ASN A 148 -5.27 -17.12 8.26
C ASN A 148 -4.44 -16.51 7.10
N ALA A 149 -4.26 -15.18 7.12
CA ALA A 149 -3.49 -14.46 6.11
C ALA A 149 -1.99 -14.81 6.21
N LYS A 150 -1.36 -15.01 5.05
CA LYS A 150 0.09 -15.15 4.94
C LYS A 150 0.70 -13.76 4.79
N TYR A 151 1.19 -13.22 5.90
CA TYR A 151 1.92 -11.96 5.92
C TYR A 151 3.31 -12.11 5.27
N VAL A 152 3.65 -11.19 4.37
CA VAL A 152 4.97 -11.06 3.78
C VAL A 152 5.43 -9.62 3.97
N HIS A 153 6.47 -9.44 4.79
CA HIS A 153 7.16 -8.15 4.90
C HIS A 153 8.11 -7.98 3.72
N ASP A 154 8.04 -6.84 3.04
CA ASP A 154 8.94 -6.52 1.95
C ASP A 154 9.48 -5.09 2.02
N PRO A 155 10.78 -4.95 2.31
CA PRO A 155 11.46 -3.66 2.36
C PRO A 155 11.39 -2.86 1.05
N ARG A 156 11.05 -3.50 -0.07
CA ARG A 156 10.93 -2.84 -1.38
C ARG A 156 9.64 -2.02 -1.52
N PHE A 157 8.75 -2.02 -0.53
CA PHE A 157 7.60 -1.10 -0.45
C PHE A 157 7.96 0.16 0.34
N ASP A 158 8.18 1.28 -0.33
CA ASP A 158 8.50 2.54 0.35
C ASP A 158 7.34 3.05 1.21
N LYS A 159 7.67 3.75 2.30
CA LYS A 159 6.69 4.27 3.26
C LYS A 159 6.48 5.78 3.10
N TYR A 160 5.61 6.38 3.91
CA TYR A 160 5.42 7.84 3.95
C TYR A 160 6.72 8.63 4.15
N GLN A 161 7.54 8.18 5.11
CA GLN A 161 8.89 8.69 5.31
C GLN A 161 9.85 7.94 4.37
N SER A 162 10.10 8.52 3.19
CA SER A 162 10.96 7.93 2.16
C SER A 162 12.28 7.41 2.75
N ARG A 163 12.65 6.17 2.38
CA ARG A 163 13.90 5.52 2.77
C ARG A 163 15.05 5.70 1.77
N GLY A 164 14.87 6.64 0.84
CA GLY A 164 15.89 7.01 -0.15
C GLY A 164 15.44 6.64 -1.56
N CYS A 165 16.36 6.20 -2.42
CA CYS A 165 16.05 5.60 -3.72
C CYS A 165 16.92 4.37 -3.93
N ASN A 166 16.28 3.24 -4.24
CA ASN A 166 16.91 1.98 -4.54
C ASN A 166 16.20 1.35 -5.77
N ASN A 167 16.97 0.77 -6.69
CA ASN A 167 16.52 0.16 -7.93
C ASN A 167 15.74 -1.14 -7.73
N GLU A 168 15.71 -1.68 -6.52
CA GLU A 168 14.89 -2.83 -6.14
C GLU A 168 13.50 -2.44 -5.64
N TYR A 169 13.23 -1.16 -5.34
CA TYR A 169 11.91 -0.73 -4.87
C TYR A 169 10.81 -1.16 -5.84
N LEU A 170 9.74 -1.73 -5.30
CA LEU A 170 8.53 -2.11 -6.02
C LEU A 170 7.52 -0.97 -6.05
N VAL A 171 7.45 -0.21 -4.95
CA VAL A 171 6.57 0.94 -4.80
C VAL A 171 7.37 2.10 -4.19
N LYS A 172 7.25 3.29 -4.76
CA LYS A 172 7.79 4.54 -4.22
C LYS A 172 6.67 5.46 -3.76
N HIS A 173 6.86 6.06 -2.60
CA HIS A 173 5.88 6.97 -2.00
C HIS A 173 6.61 8.04 -1.16
N LYS A 174 6.10 9.25 -0.98
CA LYS A 174 5.12 9.96 -1.84
C LYS A 174 5.82 10.55 -3.07
N LYS A 175 5.13 10.64 -4.20
CA LYS A 175 5.65 11.21 -5.45
C LYS A 175 4.65 12.18 -6.08
N SER A 176 5.13 13.35 -6.46
CA SER A 176 4.37 14.31 -7.26
C SER A 176 4.18 13.80 -8.70
N PRO A 177 3.23 14.36 -9.47
CA PRO A 177 3.09 14.04 -10.89
C PRO A 177 4.40 14.17 -11.68
N GLN A 178 5.15 15.25 -11.47
CA GLN A 178 6.44 15.49 -12.12
C GLN A 178 7.47 14.42 -11.74
N GLN A 179 7.54 14.04 -10.46
CA GLN A 179 8.45 13.00 -10.00
C GLN A 179 8.09 11.63 -10.58
N MET A 180 6.80 11.28 -10.69
CA MET A 180 6.38 10.04 -11.34
C MET A 180 6.75 9.99 -12.82
N LYS A 181 6.58 11.11 -13.54
CA LYS A 181 7.00 11.25 -14.94
C LYS A 181 8.52 11.06 -15.07
N ALA A 182 9.31 11.68 -14.17
CA ALA A 182 10.77 11.55 -14.16
C ALA A 182 11.23 10.11 -13.88
N LEU A 183 10.66 9.44 -12.87
CA LEU A 183 10.95 8.04 -12.56
C LEU A 183 10.62 7.13 -13.75
N PHE A 184 9.46 7.35 -14.39
CA PHE A 184 9.05 6.56 -15.54
C PHE A 184 9.96 6.78 -16.76
N ALA A 185 10.31 8.04 -17.05
CA ALA A 185 11.20 8.38 -18.15
C ALA A 185 12.59 7.76 -17.95
N ASN A 186 13.15 7.86 -16.75
CA ASN A 186 14.43 7.24 -16.40
C ASN A 186 14.36 5.71 -16.62
N MET A 187 13.29 5.07 -16.17
CA MET A 187 13.08 3.64 -16.39
C MET A 187 12.99 3.27 -17.87
N GLN A 188 12.35 4.10 -18.72
CA GLN A 188 12.29 3.83 -20.16
C GLN A 188 13.65 4.00 -20.84
N GLN A 189 14.45 4.98 -20.41
CA GLN A 189 15.73 5.31 -21.04
C GLN A 189 16.87 4.40 -20.58
N THR A 190 16.95 4.09 -19.28
CA THR A 190 18.11 3.43 -18.68
C THR A 190 17.80 2.05 -18.10
N GLY A 191 16.51 1.69 -17.99
CA GLY A 191 16.08 0.49 -17.27
C GLY A 191 16.16 0.60 -15.74
N LYS A 192 16.67 1.72 -15.20
CA LYS A 192 16.80 1.95 -13.75
C LYS A 192 15.68 2.84 -13.22
N LEU A 193 15.28 2.61 -11.97
CA LEU A 193 14.28 3.44 -11.30
C LEU A 193 14.90 4.76 -10.85
N CYS A 194 16.04 4.68 -10.18
CA CYS A 194 16.71 5.83 -9.57
C CYS A 194 17.72 6.44 -10.54
N PHE A 195 17.82 7.77 -10.56
CA PHE A 195 18.94 8.46 -11.23
C PHE A 195 20.25 8.18 -10.47
N ILE A 196 20.19 8.30 -9.14
CA ILE A 196 21.25 7.97 -8.20
C ILE A 196 20.61 7.22 -7.05
N GLU A 197 21.20 6.09 -6.66
CA GLU A 197 20.76 5.35 -5.47
C GLU A 197 21.35 5.99 -4.22
N PHE A 198 20.51 6.11 -3.20
CA PHE A 198 20.92 6.59 -1.89
C PHE A 198 19.98 6.00 -0.85
N GLN A 199 20.51 5.73 0.34
CA GLN A 199 19.70 5.27 1.46
C GLN A 199 19.49 6.43 2.41
N ALA A 200 18.26 6.54 2.92
CA ALA A 200 17.91 7.43 4.03
C ALA A 200 17.80 6.58 5.31
N PRO A 201 16.84 6.73 6.25
CA PRO A 201 16.96 5.98 7.50
C PRO A 201 16.99 4.46 7.22
N PRO A 202 17.85 3.69 7.91
CA PRO A 202 18.03 2.28 7.63
C PRO A 202 16.70 1.50 7.65
N SER A 203 16.62 0.54 6.75
CA SER A 203 15.49 -0.38 6.67
C SER A 203 15.68 -1.56 7.64
N TYR A 204 14.75 -2.50 7.64
CA TYR A 204 14.81 -3.71 8.46
C TYR A 204 14.12 -4.87 7.74
N ILE A 205 14.40 -6.10 8.17
CA ILE A 205 13.60 -7.28 7.84
C ILE A 205 12.72 -7.56 9.06
N TYR A 206 11.43 -7.78 8.85
CA TYR A 206 10.52 -8.15 9.93
C TYR A 206 10.81 -9.58 10.41
N ASP A 207 11.11 -9.71 11.69
CA ASP A 207 11.27 -11.00 12.36
C ASP A 207 9.93 -11.49 12.90
N PHE A 208 9.38 -12.53 12.27
CA PHE A 208 8.11 -13.15 12.66
C PHE A 208 8.23 -14.12 13.84
N SER A 209 9.45 -14.43 14.30
CA SER A 209 9.68 -15.32 15.45
C SER A 209 9.59 -14.62 16.81
N VAL A 210 9.54 -13.28 16.80
CA VAL A 210 9.49 -12.44 18.00
C VAL A 210 8.17 -11.66 18.08
N LEU A 211 7.94 -11.00 19.21
CA LEU A 211 6.77 -10.14 19.38
C LEU A 211 6.78 -8.96 18.38
N PRO A 212 5.61 -8.44 17.95
CA PRO A 212 5.54 -7.28 17.06
C PRO A 212 6.29 -6.05 17.56
N SER A 213 6.44 -5.87 18.88
CA SER A 213 7.24 -4.78 19.47
C SER A 213 8.75 -4.94 19.24
N GLN A 214 9.22 -6.14 18.90
CA GLN A 214 10.63 -6.53 18.74
C GLN A 214 11.01 -6.89 17.29
N CYS A 215 10.04 -7.01 16.38
CA CYS A 215 10.21 -7.47 14.99
C CYS A 215 11.24 -6.73 14.15
N CYS A 216 11.49 -5.46 14.45
CA CYS A 216 11.80 -4.47 13.43
C CYS A 216 13.13 -3.74 13.70
N THR A 217 14.16 -4.53 14.01
CA THR A 217 15.50 -4.05 14.37
C THR A 217 16.24 -3.50 13.15
N ARG A 218 16.63 -2.23 13.21
CA ARG A 218 17.44 -1.57 12.17
C ARG A 218 18.92 -1.74 12.47
N ARG A 219 19.69 -2.14 11.45
CA ARG A 219 21.15 -2.22 11.55
C ARG A 219 21.78 -1.08 10.78
N ASN A 220 22.69 -0.35 11.41
CA ASN A 220 23.51 0.64 10.71
C ASN A 220 24.31 -0.07 9.62
N ASN A 221 24.38 0.54 8.42
CA ASN A 221 25.01 0.00 7.20
C ASN A 221 24.27 -1.17 6.52
N SER A 222 23.02 -1.47 6.88
CA SER A 222 22.23 -2.45 6.12
C SER A 222 21.97 -1.95 4.70
N VAL A 223 22.24 -2.76 3.68
CA VAL A 223 21.89 -2.44 2.27
C VAL A 223 20.44 -2.77 1.91
N ILE A 224 19.60 -3.02 2.92
CA ILE A 224 18.19 -3.33 2.74
C ILE A 224 17.49 -2.09 2.13
N PRO A 225 16.77 -2.25 1.00
CA PRO A 225 15.96 -1.17 0.42
C PRO A 225 14.99 -0.54 1.43
#